data_AF-A0A5C4TJP1-F1
#
_entry.id   AF-A0A5C4TJP1-F1
#
_cell.length_a   1.000
_cell.length_b   1.000
_cell.length_c   1.000
_cell.angle_alpha   90.00
_cell.angle_beta   90.00
_cell.angle_gamma   90.00
#
_symmetry.space_group_name_H-M   'P 1'
#
loop_
_entity.id
_entity.type
_entity.pdbx_description
1 polymer ?
#
loop_
_entity_poly.entity_id
_entity_poly.type
_entity_poly.pdbx_seq_one_letter_code
_entity_poly.pdbx_strand_id
1 'polypeptide(L)'
;MTKTTIIASLETEFNVKILKRSRTGASLTPAGQKLYPHFQNILRQYTDTKVIADQINGLETGIVKIGAINSLSRYWLPGLIRGFERLHPNIHFTLYQGDYDKIREDIRSGKVDLGFLKPPYTNGFKTSPLKIEQLLAIVPANHPLAKANNVSMTEIYKTFDNIILIPEGSHSSVLEAFNCLDI
;
A
#
# COMPACT_ATOMS: atom_id res chain seq x y z
N MET A 1 -22.06 19.34 14.55
CA MET A 1 -22.75 19.32 13.25
C MET A 1 -22.69 17.92 12.67
N THR A 2 -23.84 17.34 12.34
CA THR A 2 -23.97 15.93 11.93
C THR A 2 -23.46 15.75 10.49
N LYS A 3 -22.59 14.76 10.22
CA LYS A 3 -21.93 14.50 8.91
C LYS A 3 -22.86 14.53 7.67
N THR A 4 -24.17 14.34 7.85
CA THR A 4 -25.19 14.42 6.80
C THR A 4 -25.37 15.82 6.22
N THR A 5 -25.26 16.88 7.03
CA THR A 5 -25.53 18.25 6.58
C THR A 5 -24.43 18.79 5.67
N ILE A 6 -23.19 18.36 5.90
CA ILE A 6 -22.01 18.79 5.12
C ILE A 6 -22.11 18.29 3.68
N ILE A 7 -22.44 17.00 3.50
CA ILE A 7 -22.57 16.42 2.16
C ILE A 7 -23.76 17.03 1.42
N ALA A 8 -24.89 17.26 2.09
CA ALA A 8 -26.04 17.90 1.45
C ALA A 8 -25.71 19.31 0.94
N SER A 9 -24.94 20.10 1.72
CA SER A 9 -24.47 21.41 1.28
C SER A 9 -23.58 21.31 0.04
N LEU A 10 -22.66 20.34 0.02
CA LEU A 10 -21.79 20.08 -1.13
C LEU A 10 -22.61 19.68 -2.37
N GLU A 11 -23.60 18.80 -2.22
CA GLU A 11 -24.49 18.41 -3.32
C GLU A 11 -25.29 19.60 -3.88
N THR A 12 -25.72 20.52 -3.02
CA THR A 12 -26.39 21.76 -3.42
C THR A 12 -25.45 22.71 -4.15
N GLU A 13 -24.24 22.92 -3.64
CA GLU A 13 -23.24 23.81 -4.22
C GLU A 13 -22.82 23.34 -5.63
N PHE A 14 -22.55 22.05 -5.80
CA PHE A 14 -22.17 21.48 -7.09
C PHE A 14 -23.36 21.13 -7.99
N ASN A 15 -24.60 21.34 -7.52
CA ASN A 15 -25.84 20.97 -8.19
C ASN A 15 -25.85 19.51 -8.72
N VAL A 16 -25.29 18.58 -7.93
CA VAL A 16 -25.13 17.17 -8.29
C VAL A 16 -25.38 16.31 -7.06
N LYS A 17 -26.15 15.22 -7.24
CA LYS A 17 -26.24 14.16 -6.21
C LYS A 17 -25.00 13.29 -6.21
N ILE A 18 -24.28 13.28 -5.09
CA ILE A 18 -23.00 12.58 -4.90
C ILE A 18 -23.23 11.24 -4.23
N LEU A 19 -24.14 11.16 -3.26
CA LEU A 19 -24.47 9.94 -2.54
C LEU A 19 -25.93 9.52 -2.76
N LYS A 20 -26.14 8.23 -2.97
CA LYS A 20 -27.43 7.57 -2.80
C LYS A 20 -27.46 6.86 -1.46
N ARG A 21 -28.55 7.04 -0.72
CA ARG A 21 -28.79 6.40 0.58
C ARG A 21 -29.76 5.25 0.42
N SER A 22 -29.44 4.11 1.02
CA SER A 22 -30.32 2.94 1.12
C SER A 22 -30.49 2.54 2.59
N ARG A 23 -31.37 1.58 2.88
CA ARG A 23 -31.50 0.99 4.23
C ARG A 23 -30.21 0.34 4.73
N THR A 24 -29.28 -0.01 3.84
CA THR A 24 -28.01 -0.69 4.16
C THR A 24 -26.80 0.24 4.23
N GLY A 25 -26.96 1.54 3.92
CA GLY A 25 -25.88 2.52 4.02
C GLY A 25 -25.93 3.60 2.95
N ALA A 26 -24.77 4.22 2.69
CA ALA A 26 -24.60 5.21 1.63
C ALA A 26 -23.60 4.70 0.59
N SER A 27 -23.86 4.97 -0.68
CA SER A 27 -22.95 4.66 -1.79
C SER A 27 -22.87 5.83 -2.77
N LEU A 28 -21.78 5.92 -3.53
CA LEU A 28 -21.64 6.95 -4.55
C LEU A 28 -22.67 6.75 -5.68
N THR A 29 -23.20 7.85 -6.19
CA THR A 29 -23.90 7.88 -7.48
C THR A 29 -22.87 7.78 -8.63
N PRO A 30 -23.29 7.53 -9.88
CA PRO A 30 -22.36 7.61 -11.02
C PRO A 30 -21.65 8.96 -11.15
N ALA A 31 -22.35 10.06 -10.83
CA ALA A 31 -21.75 11.38 -10.79
C ALA A 31 -20.77 11.53 -9.61
N GLY A 32 -21.13 11.01 -8.43
CA GLY A 32 -20.26 10.95 -7.27
C GLY A 32 -18.98 10.16 -7.52
N GLN A 33 -19.04 9.05 -8.25
CA GLN A 33 -17.85 8.27 -8.65
C GLN A 33 -16.91 9.07 -9.54
N LYS A 34 -17.44 9.89 -10.45
CA LYS A 34 -16.63 10.78 -11.30
C LYS A 34 -15.99 11.91 -10.50
N LEU A 35 -16.71 12.49 -9.53
CA LEU A 35 -16.23 13.61 -8.70
C LEU A 35 -15.26 13.17 -7.60
N TYR A 36 -15.41 11.95 -7.08
CA TYR A 36 -14.62 11.41 -5.97
C TYR A 36 -13.10 11.60 -6.13
N PRO A 37 -12.45 11.22 -7.25
CA PRO A 37 -11.01 11.43 -7.41
C PRO A 37 -10.61 12.92 -7.37
N HIS A 38 -11.47 13.84 -7.83
CA HIS A 38 -11.19 15.27 -7.76
C HIS A 38 -11.23 15.80 -6.32
N PHE A 39 -12.22 15.36 -5.52
CA PHE A 39 -12.28 15.72 -4.10
C PHE A 39 -11.08 15.17 -3.32
N GLN A 40 -10.65 13.95 -3.62
CA GLN A 40 -9.42 13.40 -3.04
C GLN A 40 -8.19 14.24 -3.39
N ASN A 41 -8.10 14.71 -4.64
CA ASN A 41 -6.99 15.56 -5.05
C ASN A 41 -7.00 16.93 -4.36
N ILE A 42 -8.16 17.58 -4.22
CA ILE A 42 -8.29 18.86 -3.49
C ILE A 42 -7.85 18.69 -2.04
N LEU A 43 -8.29 17.63 -1.36
CA LEU A 43 -7.90 17.35 0.02
C LEU A 43 -6.39 17.09 0.15
N ARG A 44 -5.79 16.40 -0.83
CA ARG A 44 -4.34 16.20 -0.88
C ARG A 44 -3.60 17.54 -0.99
N GLN A 45 -3.98 18.38 -1.96
CA GLN A 45 -3.38 19.71 -2.15
C GLN A 45 -3.54 20.62 -0.93
N TYR A 46 -4.69 20.58 -0.27
CA TYR A 46 -4.90 21.30 0.99
C TYR A 46 -3.94 20.82 2.09
N THR A 47 -3.77 19.51 2.21
CA THR A 47 -2.85 18.92 3.20
C THR A 47 -1.41 19.33 2.91
N ASP A 48 -0.97 19.26 1.65
CA ASP A 48 0.38 19.65 1.22
C ASP A 48 0.64 21.14 1.50
N THR A 49 -0.35 21.99 1.23
CA THR A 49 -0.26 23.45 1.50
C THR A 49 -0.14 23.73 2.99
N LYS A 50 -0.86 22.97 3.82
CA LYS A 50 -0.78 23.10 5.28
C LYS A 50 0.61 22.74 5.80
N VAL A 51 1.22 21.66 5.26
CA VAL A 51 2.60 21.29 5.63
C VAL A 51 3.58 22.41 5.32
N ILE A 52 3.46 23.05 4.15
CA ILE A 52 4.31 24.19 3.78
C ILE A 52 4.08 25.38 4.73
N ALA A 53 2.83 25.67 5.09
CA ALA A 53 2.52 26.72 6.06
C ALA A 53 3.11 26.43 7.45
N ASP A 54 3.02 25.19 7.91
CA ASP A 54 3.61 24.75 9.19
C ASP A 54 5.15 24.90 9.16
N GLN A 55 5.80 24.54 8.03
CA GLN A 55 7.24 24.78 7.83
C GLN A 55 7.60 26.26 7.87
N ILE A 56 6.83 27.14 7.22
CA ILE A 56 7.04 28.60 7.27
C ILE A 56 6.96 29.12 8.71
N ASN A 57 6.06 28.54 9.51
CA ASN A 57 5.89 28.89 10.92
C ASN A 57 6.93 28.22 11.84
N GLY A 58 7.92 27.50 11.30
CA GLY A 58 8.96 26.82 12.07
C GLY A 58 8.47 25.57 12.82
N LEU A 59 7.31 25.04 12.46
CA LEU A 59 6.76 23.82 13.02
C LEU A 59 7.24 22.62 12.20
N GLU A 60 8.25 21.89 12.68
CA GLU A 60 8.61 20.57 12.12
C GLU A 60 7.67 19.46 12.61
N THR A 61 6.37 19.73 12.63
CA THR A 61 5.35 18.79 13.12
C THR A 61 4.61 18.15 11.95
N GLY A 62 4.37 16.85 12.01
CA GLY A 62 3.62 16.17 10.95
C GLY A 62 3.38 14.70 11.24
N ILE A 63 2.48 14.10 10.46
CA ILE A 63 2.23 12.66 10.47
C ILE A 63 2.53 12.13 9.08
N VAL A 64 3.49 11.20 8.97
CA VAL A 64 3.81 10.48 7.75
C VAL A 64 3.05 9.15 7.75
N LYS A 65 2.16 8.96 6.78
CA LYS A 65 1.35 7.75 6.64
C LYS A 65 2.01 6.82 5.63
N ILE A 66 2.36 5.61 6.06
CA ILE A 66 3.12 4.64 5.27
C ILE A 66 2.28 3.38 5.03
N GLY A 67 2.13 2.99 3.77
CA GLY A 67 1.57 1.68 3.38
C GLY A 67 2.67 0.63 3.24
N ALA A 68 2.56 -0.49 3.95
CA ALA A 68 3.56 -1.55 3.87
C ALA A 68 2.97 -2.95 4.11
N ILE A 69 3.58 -3.97 3.51
CA ILE A 69 3.25 -5.36 3.79
C ILE A 69 3.67 -5.74 5.23
N ASN A 70 3.13 -6.86 5.73
CA ASN A 70 3.33 -7.28 7.12
C ASN A 70 4.82 -7.45 7.49
N SER A 71 5.60 -8.13 6.64
CA SER A 71 7.02 -8.39 6.88
C SER A 71 7.83 -7.09 7.03
N LEU A 72 7.63 -6.13 6.12
CA LEU A 72 8.31 -4.83 6.18
C LEU A 72 7.89 -4.01 7.41
N SER A 73 6.59 -3.99 7.70
CA SER A 73 6.03 -3.27 8.86
C SER A 73 6.57 -3.79 10.18
N ARG A 74 6.82 -5.10 10.28
CA ARG A 74 7.23 -5.75 11.52
C ARG A 74 8.75 -5.73 11.73
N TYR A 75 9.53 -5.99 10.69
CA TYR A 75 10.96 -6.26 10.85
C TYR A 75 11.87 -5.12 10.40
N TRP A 76 11.46 -4.34 9.40
CA TRP A 76 12.36 -3.35 8.79
C TRP A 76 12.02 -1.91 9.16
N LEU A 77 10.75 -1.52 9.01
CA LEU A 77 10.30 -0.15 9.26
C LEU A 77 10.51 0.36 10.69
N PRO A 78 10.34 -0.45 11.75
CA PRO A 78 10.54 0.07 13.11
C PRO A 78 11.96 0.59 13.37
N GLY A 79 12.97 -0.03 12.75
CA GLY A 79 14.36 0.44 12.86
C GLY A 79 14.58 1.77 12.16
N LEU A 80 14.05 1.91 10.95
CA LEU A 80 14.15 3.12 10.13
C LEU A 80 13.41 4.29 10.78
N ILE A 81 12.18 4.06 11.25
CA ILE A 81 11.36 5.07 11.93
C ILE A 81 12.05 5.60 13.18
N ARG A 82 12.56 4.73 14.05
CA ARG A 82 13.30 5.18 15.26
C ARG A 82 14.54 6.02 14.94
N GLY A 83 15.24 5.70 13.85
CA GLY A 83 16.37 6.49 13.38
C GLY A 83 15.94 7.89 12.93
N PHE A 84 14.82 7.97 12.21
CA PHE A 84 14.25 9.21 11.71
C PHE A 84 13.67 10.08 12.85
N GLU A 85 12.88 9.50 13.76
CA GLU A 85 12.28 10.19 14.91
C GLU A 85 13.36 10.81 15.83
N ARG A 86 14.55 10.22 15.90
CA ARG A 86 15.68 10.81 16.64
C ARG A 86 16.18 12.12 16.04
N LEU A 87 16.16 12.23 14.71
CA LEU A 87 16.58 13.42 13.97
C LEU A 87 15.45 14.46 13.90
N HIS A 88 14.20 13.99 13.88
CA HIS A 88 12.99 14.82 13.78
C HIS A 88 11.94 14.41 14.82
N PRO A 89 12.09 14.83 16.10
CA PRO A 89 11.26 14.36 17.22
C PRO A 89 9.78 14.77 17.14
N ASN A 90 9.48 15.77 16.30
CA ASN A 90 8.13 16.29 16.12
C ASN A 90 7.37 15.61 14.96
N ILE A 91 8.03 14.73 14.21
CA ILE A 91 7.43 13.95 13.12
C ILE A 91 6.98 12.59 13.66
N HIS A 92 5.71 12.26 13.41
CA HIS A 92 5.10 11.01 13.82
C HIS A 92 4.80 10.13 12.60
N PHE A 93 4.71 8.82 12.81
CA PHE A 93 4.44 7.86 11.74
C PHE A 93 3.16 7.07 12.00
N THR A 94 2.37 6.84 10.96
CA THR A 94 1.24 5.89 10.99
C THR A 94 1.47 4.80 9.95
N LEU A 95 1.46 3.54 10.40
CA LEU A 95 1.60 2.39 9.51
C LEU A 95 0.23 1.82 9.12
N TYR A 96 0.04 1.63 7.82
CA TYR A 96 -1.11 0.95 7.23
C TYR A 96 -0.66 -0.36 6.60
N GLN A 97 -1.18 -1.46 7.13
CA GLN A 97 -0.86 -2.80 6.64
C GLN A 97 -1.87 -3.25 5.59
N GLY A 98 -1.36 -3.89 4.54
CA GLY A 98 -2.15 -4.48 3.46
C GLY A 98 -1.29 -5.30 2.51
N ASP A 99 -1.93 -5.99 1.57
CA ASP A 99 -1.26 -6.54 0.40
C ASP A 99 -0.88 -5.42 -0.60
N TYR A 100 -0.16 -5.77 -1.67
CA TYR A 100 0.30 -4.77 -2.62
C TYR A 100 -0.86 -4.06 -3.35
N ASP A 101 -1.97 -4.74 -3.65
CA ASP A 101 -3.14 -4.12 -4.27
C ASP A 101 -3.75 -3.06 -3.36
N LYS A 102 -3.92 -3.40 -2.08
CA LYS A 102 -4.47 -2.47 -1.09
C LYS A 102 -3.56 -1.27 -0.90
N ILE A 103 -2.25 -1.47 -0.83
CA ILE A 103 -1.28 -0.38 -0.70
C ILE A 103 -1.34 0.54 -1.93
N ARG A 104 -1.41 -0.01 -3.15
CA ARG A 104 -1.55 0.80 -4.37
C ARG A 104 -2.79 1.68 -4.32
N GLU A 105 -3.94 1.12 -3.93
CA GLU A 105 -5.17 1.90 -3.83
C GLU A 105 -5.09 2.95 -2.71
N ASP A 106 -4.44 2.62 -1.58
CA ASP A 106 -4.24 3.55 -0.48
C ASP A 106 -3.32 4.73 -0.89
N ILE A 107 -2.31 4.52 -1.75
CA ILE A 107 -1.50 5.60 -2.34
C ILE A 107 -2.35 6.45 -3.27
N ARG A 108 -3.08 5.80 -4.20
CA ARG A 108 -3.90 6.48 -5.23
C ARG A 108 -4.97 7.36 -4.59
N SER A 109 -5.64 6.84 -3.57
CA SER A 109 -6.67 7.54 -2.79
C SER A 109 -6.12 8.61 -1.85
N GLY A 110 -4.81 8.65 -1.61
CA GLY A 110 -4.17 9.60 -0.68
C GLY A 110 -4.35 9.22 0.79
N LYS A 111 -4.80 8.00 1.06
CA LYS A 111 -4.88 7.47 2.41
C LYS A 111 -3.48 7.34 3.01
N VAL A 112 -2.50 6.90 2.23
CA VAL A 112 -1.07 6.93 2.61
C VAL A 112 -0.29 7.91 1.75
N ASP A 113 0.81 8.42 2.29
CA ASP A 113 1.67 9.40 1.62
C ASP A 113 2.75 8.70 0.78
N LEU A 114 3.21 7.54 1.27
CA LEU A 114 4.13 6.65 0.56
C LEU A 114 3.80 5.19 0.84
N GLY A 115 4.22 4.29 -0.05
CA GLY A 115 4.08 2.86 0.18
C GLY A 115 5.21 2.03 -0.40
N PHE A 116 5.43 0.88 0.23
CA PHE A 116 6.46 -0.08 -0.16
C PHE A 116 5.86 -1.14 -1.07
N LEU A 117 6.30 -1.13 -2.33
CA LEU A 117 5.79 -1.97 -3.39
C LEU A 117 6.95 -2.68 -4.09
N LYS A 118 6.65 -3.79 -4.76
CA LYS A 118 7.55 -4.44 -5.72
C LYS A 118 6.96 -4.39 -7.13
N PRO A 119 7.75 -4.51 -8.20
CA PRO A 119 7.21 -4.70 -9.55
C PRO A 119 6.26 -5.92 -9.61
N PRO A 120 5.16 -5.88 -10.38
CA PRO A 120 4.71 -4.77 -11.24
C PRO A 120 3.84 -3.72 -10.52
N TYR A 121 3.58 -3.87 -9.22
CA TYR A 121 2.69 -2.99 -8.45
C TYR A 121 3.15 -1.52 -8.43
N THR A 122 4.42 -1.26 -8.74
CA THR A 122 5.01 0.08 -8.88
C THR A 122 4.52 0.87 -10.09
N ASN A 123 3.86 0.22 -11.07
CA ASN A 123 3.42 0.86 -12.31
C ASN A 123 2.40 1.98 -12.04
N GLY A 124 2.64 3.15 -12.65
CA GLY A 124 1.82 4.35 -12.48
C GLY A 124 2.22 5.24 -11.30
N PHE A 125 3.32 4.93 -10.60
CA PHE A 125 3.84 5.73 -9.50
C PHE A 125 5.28 6.19 -9.75
N LYS A 126 5.65 7.33 -9.15
CA LYS A 126 7.06 7.69 -8.99
C LYS A 126 7.67 6.76 -7.94
N THR A 127 8.74 6.07 -8.30
CA THR A 127 9.37 5.07 -7.43
C THR A 127 10.87 5.30 -7.27
N SER A 128 11.42 4.81 -6.16
CA SER A 128 12.85 4.77 -5.89
C SER A 128 13.20 3.38 -5.37
N PRO A 129 14.16 2.66 -6.01
CA PRO A 129 14.54 1.33 -5.57
C PRO A 129 15.31 1.43 -4.24
N LEU A 130 14.83 0.70 -3.23
CA LEU A 130 15.44 0.74 -1.89
C LEU A 130 16.28 -0.50 -1.59
N LYS A 131 15.83 -1.67 -2.05
CA LYS A 131 16.46 -2.94 -1.76
C LYS A 131 16.08 -3.98 -2.80
N ILE A 132 17.03 -4.85 -3.11
CA ILE A 132 16.79 -6.09 -3.84
C ILE A 132 16.82 -7.22 -2.82
N GLU A 133 15.77 -8.03 -2.80
CA GLU A 133 15.67 -9.19 -1.92
C GLU A 133 15.74 -10.48 -2.73
N GLN A 134 16.42 -11.48 -2.18
CA GLN A 134 16.47 -12.80 -2.77
C GLN A 134 15.30 -13.63 -2.28
N LEU A 135 14.60 -14.28 -3.20
CA LEU A 135 13.60 -15.28 -2.85
C LEU A 135 14.30 -16.58 -2.48
N LEU A 136 13.92 -17.16 -1.34
CA LEU A 136 14.51 -18.39 -0.82
C LEU A 136 13.45 -19.49 -0.74
N ALA A 137 13.84 -20.72 -1.05
CA ALA A 137 13.03 -21.90 -0.83
C ALA A 137 13.28 -22.46 0.58
N ILE A 138 12.20 -22.74 1.32
CA ILE A 138 12.28 -23.41 2.62
C ILE A 138 11.82 -24.85 2.41
N VAL A 139 12.70 -25.80 2.69
CA VAL A 139 12.47 -27.24 2.52
C VAL A 139 12.72 -28.01 3.82
N PRO A 140 12.18 -29.22 3.99
CA PRO A 140 12.49 -30.06 5.15
C PRO A 140 14.00 -30.29 5.28
N ALA A 141 14.54 -30.25 6.51
CA ALA A 141 15.98 -30.33 6.75
C ALA A 141 16.64 -31.62 6.20
N ASN A 142 15.87 -32.71 6.11
CA ASN A 142 16.34 -34.00 5.60
C ASN A 142 16.18 -34.14 4.07
N HIS A 143 15.66 -33.13 3.38
CA HIS A 143 15.42 -33.17 1.94
C HIS A 143 16.73 -32.97 1.15
N PRO A 144 16.96 -33.65 0.01
CA PRO A 144 18.17 -33.45 -0.80
C PRO A 144 18.44 -31.99 -1.17
N LEU A 145 17.38 -31.23 -1.49
CA LEU A 145 17.49 -29.80 -1.82
C LEU A 145 17.93 -28.92 -0.65
N ALA A 146 17.87 -29.39 0.60
CA ALA A 146 18.35 -28.62 1.76
C ALA A 146 19.86 -28.38 1.74
N LYS A 147 20.62 -29.19 0.97
CA LYS A 147 22.07 -29.07 0.80
C LYS A 147 22.45 -28.31 -0.47
N ALA A 148 21.47 -27.92 -1.29
CA ALA A 148 21.71 -27.23 -2.54
C ALA A 148 21.89 -25.72 -2.30
N ASN A 149 22.88 -25.11 -2.96
CA ASN A 149 23.09 -23.66 -2.90
C ASN A 149 22.09 -22.88 -3.76
N ASN A 150 21.55 -23.52 -4.81
CA ASN A 150 20.51 -22.98 -5.67
C ASN A 150 19.52 -24.10 -5.97
N VAL A 151 18.24 -23.74 -6.08
CA VAL A 151 17.17 -24.69 -6.39
C VAL A 151 16.39 -24.14 -7.57
N SER A 152 16.23 -24.95 -8.62
CA SER A 152 15.40 -24.59 -9.77
C SER A 152 13.92 -24.87 -9.51
N MET A 153 13.05 -24.10 -10.17
CA MET A 153 11.60 -24.28 -10.06
C MET A 153 11.16 -25.67 -10.53
N THR A 154 11.84 -26.24 -11.54
CA THR A 154 11.59 -27.61 -12.03
C THR A 154 11.94 -28.68 -11.00
N GLU A 155 13.02 -28.52 -10.24
CA GLU A 155 13.37 -29.46 -9.15
C GLU A 155 12.34 -29.41 -8.03
N ILE A 156 11.85 -28.21 -7.68
CA ILE A 156 10.78 -28.05 -6.69
C ILE A 156 9.52 -28.78 -7.16
N TYR A 157 9.07 -28.52 -8.38
CA TYR A 157 7.86 -29.13 -8.95
C TYR A 157 7.96 -30.67 -9.01
N LYS A 158 9.13 -31.22 -9.39
CA LYS A 158 9.33 -32.68 -9.48
C LYS A 158 9.41 -33.39 -8.14
N THR A 159 9.82 -32.69 -7.07
CA THR A 159 10.15 -33.34 -5.80
C THR A 159 9.08 -33.11 -4.72
N PHE A 160 8.23 -32.10 -4.86
CA PHE A 160 7.18 -31.80 -3.89
C PHE A 160 5.79 -31.88 -4.52
N ASP A 161 4.94 -32.73 -3.95
CA ASP A 161 3.51 -32.81 -4.34
C ASP A 161 2.70 -31.60 -3.86
N ASN A 162 3.19 -30.88 -2.84
CA ASN A 162 2.50 -29.74 -2.23
C ASN A 162 3.48 -28.59 -1.98
N ILE A 163 3.16 -27.41 -2.49
CA ILE A 163 3.94 -26.19 -2.34
C ILE A 163 3.08 -25.15 -1.62
N ILE A 164 3.58 -24.62 -0.51
CA ILE A 164 2.92 -23.55 0.23
C ILE A 164 3.44 -22.21 -0.28
N LEU A 165 2.54 -21.39 -0.81
CA LEU A 165 2.84 -20.05 -1.28
C LEU A 165 2.23 -19.00 -0.36
N ILE A 166 2.97 -17.93 -0.11
CA ILE A 166 2.48 -16.79 0.66
C ILE A 166 1.65 -15.92 -0.30
N PRO A 167 0.39 -15.58 0.04
CA PRO A 167 -0.40 -14.66 -0.77
C PRO A 167 0.23 -13.25 -0.73
N GLU A 168 0.50 -12.68 -1.90
CA GLU A 168 1.13 -11.36 -2.06
C GLU A 168 0.18 -10.31 -2.67
N GLY A 169 -1.06 -10.69 -3.00
CA GLY A 169 -2.01 -9.89 -3.77
C GLY A 169 -2.42 -10.62 -5.05
N SER A 170 -2.91 -9.86 -6.04
CA SER A 170 -3.37 -10.36 -7.35
C SER A 170 -2.25 -10.94 -8.22
N HIS A 171 -1.02 -10.47 -8.04
CA HIS A 171 0.19 -10.97 -8.68
C HIS A 171 1.12 -11.63 -7.66
N SER A 172 1.50 -12.87 -7.92
CA SER A 172 2.56 -13.59 -7.21
C SER A 172 3.68 -13.91 -8.19
N SER A 173 4.85 -13.34 -7.95
CA SER A 173 6.05 -13.58 -8.78
C SER A 173 6.44 -15.06 -8.78
N VAL A 174 6.12 -15.79 -7.71
CA VAL A 174 6.43 -17.22 -7.60
C VAL A 174 5.47 -18.05 -8.46
N LEU A 175 4.17 -17.75 -8.42
CA LEU A 175 3.19 -18.42 -9.29
C LEU A 175 3.47 -18.13 -10.76
N GLU A 176 3.78 -16.88 -11.11
CA GLU A 176 4.16 -16.51 -12.48
C GLU A 176 5.39 -17.31 -12.94
N ALA A 177 6.40 -17.45 -12.09
CA ALA A 177 7.59 -18.26 -12.41
C ALA A 177 7.30 -19.76 -12.56
N PHE A 178 6.34 -20.33 -11.80
CA PHE A 178 5.88 -21.71 -12.02
C PHE A 178 5.11 -21.84 -13.33
N ASN A 179 4.21 -20.91 -13.64
CA ASN A 179 3.40 -20.94 -14.87
C ASN A 179 4.25 -20.81 -16.14
N CYS A 180 5.39 -20.12 -16.08
CA CYS A 180 6.32 -20.05 -17.21
C CYS A 180 7.01 -21.38 -17.53
N LEU A 181 6.87 -22.42 -16.70
CA LEU A 181 7.49 -23.71 -16.96
C LEU A 181 6.68 -24.63 -17.89
N ASP A 182 5.48 -24.24 -18.33
CA ASP A 182 4.56 -25.08 -19.14
C ASP A 182 4.33 -26.50 -18.54
N ILE A 183 4.27 -26.60 -17.20
CA ILE A 183 4.00 -27.84 -16.44
C ILE A 183 2.81 -27.66 -15.49
#